data_AF-A0A381XK70-F1
#
_entry.id   AF-A0A381XK70-F1
#
_cell.length_a   1.000
_cell.length_b   1.000
_cell.length_c   1.000
_cell.angle_alpha   90.00
_cell.angle_beta   90.00
_cell.angle_gamma   90.00
#
_symmetry.space_group_name_H-M   'P 1'
#
loop_
_entity.id
_entity.type
_entity.pdbx_description
1 polymer ?
#
loop_
_entity_poly.entity_id
_entity_poly.type
_entity_poly.pdbx_seq_one_letter_code
_entity_poly.pdbx_strand_id
1 'polypeptide(L)'
;MQIHQDLIETATLELKSVKSEAEFFQLRSKFLGKKSFVISAFSELKSLNSKQRVATAKELNVLKNKLIKLFEDFQKDFNDLVS
;
A
#
# COMPACT_ATOMS: atom_id res chain seq x y z
N MET A 1 -14.99 -7.93 -1.65
CA MET A 1 -14.64 -6.52 -1.94
C MET A 1 -13.50 -6.52 -2.95
N GLN A 2 -13.76 -6.08 -4.18
CA GLN A 2 -12.83 -6.12 -5.34
C GLN A 2 -11.65 -5.13 -5.21
N ILE A 3 -11.80 -4.15 -4.32
CA ILE A 3 -10.90 -3.01 -4.11
C ILE A 3 -9.45 -3.41 -3.72
N HIS A 4 -9.26 -4.58 -3.11
CA HIS A 4 -7.95 -4.97 -2.56
C HIS A 4 -6.93 -5.41 -3.60
N GLN A 5 -7.35 -6.09 -4.67
CA GLN A 5 -6.43 -6.52 -5.74
C GLN A 5 -6.06 -5.35 -6.64
N ASP A 6 -7.05 -4.52 -6.98
CA ASP A 6 -6.87 -3.35 -7.84
C ASP A 6 -5.81 -2.38 -7.30
N LEU A 7 -5.76 -2.17 -5.98
CA LEU A 7 -4.76 -1.31 -5.33
C LEU A 7 -3.33 -1.84 -5.44
N ILE A 8 -3.15 -3.16 -5.31
CA ILE A 8 -1.84 -3.79 -5.45
C ILE A 8 -1.38 -3.73 -6.91
N GLU A 9 -2.25 -4.09 -7.84
CA GLU A 9 -1.94 -4.04 -9.28
C GLU A 9 -1.62 -2.63 -9.74
N THR A 10 -2.37 -1.63 -9.29
CA THR A 10 -2.10 -0.22 -9.58
C THR A 10 -0.74 0.20 -9.02
N ALA A 11 -0.42 -0.14 -7.76
CA ALA A 11 0.87 0.16 -7.17
C ALA A 11 2.02 -0.51 -7.95
N THR A 12 1.86 -1.77 -8.37
CA THR A 12 2.86 -2.48 -9.19
C THR A 12 3.06 -1.83 -10.56
N LEU A 13 1.99 -1.39 -11.23
CA LEU A 13 2.07 -0.70 -12.52
C LEU A 13 2.74 0.68 -12.40
N GLU A 14 2.37 1.46 -11.37
CA GLU A 14 3.00 2.76 -11.12
C GLU A 14 4.50 2.59 -10.75
N LEU A 15 4.86 1.56 -9.96
CA LEU A 15 6.25 1.26 -9.60
C LEU A 15 7.13 0.96 -10.82
N LYS A 16 6.61 0.25 -11.83
CA LYS A 16 7.35 -0.01 -13.09
C LYS A 16 7.71 1.27 -13.85
N SER A 17 6.99 2.35 -13.60
CA SER A 17 7.21 3.64 -14.28
C SER A 17 8.14 4.58 -13.50
N VAL A 18 8.54 4.21 -12.28
CA VAL A 18 9.42 4.99 -11.42
C VAL A 18 10.84 4.98 -11.99
N LYS A 19 11.40 6.17 -12.17
CA LYS A 19 12.75 6.38 -12.73
C LYS A 19 13.71 7.03 -11.74
N SER A 20 13.22 7.50 -10.61
CA SER A 20 14.03 8.15 -9.58
C SER A 20 13.56 7.80 -8.18
N GLU A 21 14.48 7.92 -7.23
CA GLU A 21 14.20 7.73 -5.82
C GLU A 21 13.13 8.72 -5.29
N ALA A 22 13.09 9.94 -5.83
CA ALA A 22 12.07 10.93 -5.51
C ALA A 22 10.66 10.47 -5.92
N GLU A 23 10.51 9.95 -7.14
CA GLU A 23 9.25 9.37 -7.63
C GLU A 23 8.83 8.16 -6.80
N PHE A 24 9.79 7.30 -6.41
CA PHE A 24 9.54 6.17 -5.52
C PHE A 24 8.93 6.63 -4.18
N PHE A 25 9.53 7.60 -3.50
CA PHE A 25 9.03 8.07 -2.21
C PHE A 25 7.69 8.80 -2.32
N GLN A 26 7.45 9.53 -3.41
CA GLN A 26 6.14 10.13 -3.68
C GLN A 26 5.07 9.05 -3.85
N LEU A 27 5.37 8.01 -4.63
CA LEU A 27 4.47 6.89 -4.85
C LEU A 27 4.21 6.11 -3.55
N ARG A 28 5.26 5.82 -2.78
CA ARG A 28 5.15 5.18 -1.46
C ARG A 28 4.25 6.00 -0.53
N SER A 29 4.38 7.32 -0.52
CA SER A 29 3.54 8.21 0.30
C SER A 29 2.07 8.19 -0.14
N LYS A 30 1.77 8.06 -1.44
CA LYS A 30 0.40 7.93 -1.97
C LYS A 30 -0.30 6.67 -1.43
N PHE A 31 0.41 5.55 -1.37
CA PHE A 31 -0.16 4.24 -0.97
C PHE A 31 -0.04 3.92 0.52
N LEU A 32 1.01 4.39 1.20
CA LEU A 32 1.31 4.05 2.60
C LEU A 32 1.39 5.28 3.52
N GLY A 33 1.32 6.49 2.99
CA GLY A 33 1.39 7.73 3.76
C GLY A 33 0.13 7.98 4.59
N LYS A 34 0.16 9.06 5.38
CA LYS A 34 -0.92 9.42 6.33
C LYS A 34 -2.27 9.72 5.67
N LYS A 35 -2.27 10.11 4.38
CA LYS A 35 -3.48 10.37 3.59
C LYS A 35 -3.83 9.22 2.63
N SER A 36 -3.16 8.07 2.77
CA SER A 36 -3.41 6.93 1.89
C SER A 36 -4.78 6.31 2.15
N PHE A 37 -5.31 5.65 1.14
CA PHE A 37 -6.55 4.87 1.23
C PHE A 37 -6.51 3.89 2.41
N VAL A 38 -5.37 3.23 2.65
CA VAL A 38 -5.21 2.27 3.74
C VAL A 38 -5.47 2.94 5.09
N ILE A 39 -4.88 4.12 5.35
CA ILE A 39 -5.04 4.84 6.63
C ILE A 39 -6.45 5.43 6.77
N SER A 40 -7.05 5.91 5.69
CA SER A 40 -8.45 6.35 5.68
C SER A 40 -9.40 5.19 5.99
N ALA A 41 -9.21 4.03 5.36
CA ALA A 41 -10.00 2.83 5.61
C ALA A 41 -9.87 2.32 7.06
N PHE A 42 -8.67 2.43 7.67
CA PHE A 42 -8.49 2.16 9.11
C PHE A 42 -9.28 3.13 10.00
N SER A 43 -9.42 4.38 9.58
CA SER A 43 -10.17 5.39 10.34
C SER A 43 -11.68 5.12 10.30
N GLU A 44 -12.17 4.60 9.18
CA GLU A 44 -13.57 4.20 8.98
C GLU A 44 -13.96 2.93 9.77
N LEU A 45 -13.01 2.12 10.25
CA LEU A 45 -13.31 0.95 11.10
C LEU A 45 -14.14 1.29 12.35
N LYS A 46 -14.02 2.52 12.85
CA LYS A 46 -14.76 3.00 14.03
C LYS A 46 -16.27 3.03 13.81
N SER A 47 -16.74 3.20 12.57
CA SER A 47 -18.17 3.22 12.21
C SER A 47 -18.76 1.82 12.02
N LEU A 48 -17.94 0.77 11.97
CA LEU A 48 -18.38 -0.62 11.77
C LEU A 48 -18.73 -1.32 13.11
N ASN A 49 -19.65 -2.29 13.05
CA ASN A 49 -19.97 -3.18 14.18
C ASN A 49 -18.79 -4.10 14.54
N SER A 50 -18.79 -4.70 15.74
CA SER A 50 -17.60 -5.39 16.28
C SER A 50 -17.11 -6.56 15.40
N LYS A 51 -18.01 -7.34 14.81
CA LYS A 51 -17.66 -8.46 13.92
C LYS A 51 -17.06 -7.98 12.60
N GLN A 52 -17.72 -7.02 11.93
CA GLN A 52 -17.24 -6.47 10.66
C GLN A 52 -15.94 -5.69 10.83
N ARG A 53 -15.78 -4.98 11.96
CA ARG A 53 -14.56 -4.25 12.30
C ARG A 53 -13.35 -5.18 12.36
N VAL A 54 -13.47 -6.31 13.04
CA VAL A 54 -12.34 -7.27 13.16
C VAL A 54 -12.01 -7.90 11.81
N ALA A 55 -13.01 -8.29 11.02
CA ALA A 55 -12.79 -8.83 9.67
C ALA A 55 -12.09 -7.81 8.76
N THR A 56 -12.63 -6.60 8.67
CA THR A 56 -12.09 -5.51 7.84
C THR A 56 -10.70 -5.09 8.31
N ALA A 57 -10.45 -5.02 9.62
CA ALA A 57 -9.12 -4.72 10.17
C ALA A 57 -8.07 -5.77 9.77
N LYS A 58 -8.43 -7.06 9.78
CA LYS A 58 -7.54 -8.13 9.31
C LYS A 58 -7.22 -7.97 7.83
N GLU A 59 -8.22 -7.73 6.99
CA GLU A 59 -8.04 -7.52 5.55
C GLU A 59 -7.16 -6.29 5.26
N LEU A 60 -7.40 -5.17 5.94
CA LEU A 60 -6.59 -3.96 5.81
C LEU A 60 -5.15 -4.16 6.28
N ASN A 61 -4.92 -4.93 7.35
CA ASN A 61 -3.56 -5.29 7.77
C ASN A 61 -2.84 -6.14 6.73
N VAL A 62 -3.52 -7.13 6.14
CA VAL A 62 -2.94 -7.95 5.06
C VAL A 62 -2.61 -7.08 3.84
N LEU A 63 -3.51 -6.20 3.44
CA LEU A 63 -3.28 -5.27 2.33
C LEU A 63 -2.07 -4.36 2.60
N LYS A 64 -2.03 -3.74 3.80
CA LYS A 64 -0.93 -2.87 4.21
C LYS A 64 0.41 -3.60 4.16
N ASN A 65 0.48 -4.82 4.69
CA ASN A 65 1.71 -5.60 4.70
C ASN A 65 2.15 -5.99 3.28
N LYS A 66 1.21 -6.35 2.40
CA LYS A 66 1.51 -6.62 0.98
C LYS A 66 2.08 -5.39 0.27
N LEU A 67 1.48 -4.21 0.50
CA LEU A 67 2.00 -2.95 -0.05
C LEU A 67 3.40 -2.65 0.49
N ILE A 68 3.60 -2.72 1.80
CA ILE A 68 4.93 -2.49 2.42
C ILE A 68 5.97 -3.38 1.77
N LYS A 69 5.69 -4.69 1.68
CA LYS A 69 6.60 -5.65 1.07
C LYS A 69 6.88 -5.34 -0.41
N LEU A 70 5.85 -4.98 -1.18
CA LEU A 70 6.02 -4.59 -2.59
C LEU A 70 6.96 -3.39 -2.75
N PHE A 71 6.81 -2.37 -1.91
CA PHE A 71 7.69 -1.19 -1.94
C PHE A 71 9.10 -1.51 -1.45
N GLU A 72 9.26 -2.35 -0.43
CA GLU A 72 10.57 -2.78 0.07
C GLU A 72 11.33 -3.65 -0.95
N ASP A 73 10.65 -4.61 -1.58
CA ASP A 73 11.22 -5.47 -2.61
C ASP A 73 11.69 -4.60 -3.80
N PHE A 74 10.84 -3.68 -4.28
CA PHE A 74 11.22 -2.76 -5.36
C PHE A 74 12.37 -1.83 -4.96
N GLN A 75 12.38 -1.29 -3.74
CA GLN A 75 13.46 -0.41 -3.27
C GLN A 75 14.79 -1.15 -3.22
N LYS A 76 14.78 -2.41 -2.79
CA LYS A 76 15.96 -3.26 -2.77
C LYS A 76 16.49 -3.49 -4.19
N ASP A 77 15.61 -3.94 -5.10
CA ASP A 77 15.98 -4.17 -6.50
C ASP A 77 16.53 -2.88 -7.16
N PHE A 78 15.90 -1.73 -6.87
CA PHE A 78 16.34 -0.43 -7.38
C PHE A 78 17.72 -0.03 -6.86
N ASN A 79 18.01 -0.26 -5.58
CA ASN A 79 19.31 0.04 -4.99
C ASN A 79 20.41 -0.91 -5.45
N ASP A 80 20.08 -2.20 -5.66
CA ASP A 80 21.01 -3.21 -6.17
C ASP A 80 21.38 -2.97 -7.65
N LEU A 81 20.52 -2.27 -8.42
CA LEU A 81 20.79 -1.85 -9.80
C LEU A 81 21.72 -0.62 -9.92
N VAL A 82 21.85 0.17 -8.86
CA VAL A 82 22.58 1.44 -8.85
C VAL A 82 23.91 1.34 -8.06
N SER A 83 24.13 0.23 -7.35
CA SER A 83 25.37 -0.07 -6.60
C SER A 83 26.42 -0.78 -7.46
#